data_AF-A0A1J3CA94-F1
#
_entry.id   AF-A0A1J3CA94-F1
#
_cell.length_a   1.000
_cell.length_b   1.000
_cell.length_c   1.000
_cell.angle_alpha   90.00
_cell.angle_beta   90.00
_cell.angle_gamma   90.00
#
_symmetry.space_group_name_H-M   'P 1'
#
loop_
_entity.id
_entity.type
_entity.pdbx_description
1 polymer ?
#
loop_
_entity_poly.entity_id
_entity_poly.type
_entity_poly.pdbx_seq_one_letter_code
_entity_poly.pdbx_strand_id
1 'polypeptide(L)'
;MNHDESSSASNRVNRVLSKKRMDFVNSLDTDMSVAILSCLDDPSDLVRASAVSRSWREFVIKYSLSKNLCLRLFHQLTSVDHIIEANEESSEAGSSSLMETRLLEKEHRAYALLVRGCESSPIRSCIADAIIASSTDNFPAESILNTLEERDRIGPTPSYWSSSGQHKTSVPETLLYKLKGDLCVITEFSIQPFQAYFQRGSPIYSSHYVRFRLGHHNSNLQDKKGESGKIPVESNYVWTYTSQEFPMAQENRLQNFKLPEPVLCIGGYMLIEFIGRVQTQEMDGQYYICVSHVKVMGRSLGKSFRVMNPNDSGKFGLKVMSYSDPQEMDEMEVEEGQSPFRPMRNLEQLLNFLHRHPLDVEYVWPESENEDDESDDEV
;
A
#
# COMPACT_ATOMS: atom_id res chain seq x y z
N MET A 1 66.84 59.27 -38.63
CA MET A 1 65.42 59.66 -38.66
C MET A 1 64.63 58.40 -38.30
N ASN A 2 64.28 58.31 -37.01
CA ASN A 2 63.15 57.64 -36.34
C ASN A 2 62.70 56.25 -36.84
N HIS A 3 62.84 55.22 -35.99
CA HIS A 3 61.76 54.49 -35.27
C HIS A 3 61.00 53.50 -36.19
N ASP A 4 60.78 52.21 -35.90
CA ASP A 4 60.62 51.51 -34.62
C ASP A 4 60.96 50.02 -34.73
N GLU A 5 61.57 49.50 -33.65
CA GLU A 5 61.51 48.10 -33.26
C GLU A 5 60.11 47.74 -32.74
N SER A 6 59.79 46.44 -32.83
CA SER A 6 58.74 45.70 -32.12
C SER A 6 57.53 45.26 -32.96
N SER A 7 57.56 43.98 -33.34
CA SER A 7 56.41 43.07 -33.22
C SER A 7 56.83 41.67 -33.72
N SER A 8 57.80 41.04 -33.04
CA SER A 8 58.12 39.62 -33.24
C SER A 8 57.60 38.75 -32.08
N ALA A 9 56.51 39.16 -31.44
CA ALA A 9 55.92 38.46 -30.31
C ALA A 9 54.39 38.55 -30.34
N SER A 10 53.74 38.01 -31.38
CA SER A 10 52.28 37.81 -31.32
C SER A 10 51.72 36.65 -32.15
N ASN A 11 52.56 35.74 -32.68
CA ASN A 11 52.10 34.53 -33.36
C ASN A 11 52.10 33.28 -32.48
N ARG A 12 51.97 33.45 -31.16
CA ARG A 12 51.97 32.33 -30.20
C ARG A 12 50.89 32.44 -29.14
N VAL A 13 49.71 32.96 -29.49
CA VAL A 13 48.53 32.88 -28.61
C VAL A 13 47.30 32.66 -29.50
N ASN A 14 46.45 31.72 -29.10
CA ASN A 14 45.18 31.32 -29.72
C ASN A 14 45.21 30.23 -30.82
N ARG A 15 45.98 29.16 -30.61
CA ARG A 15 45.41 27.81 -30.76
C ARG A 15 44.96 27.33 -29.39
N VAL A 16 43.92 27.96 -28.85
CA VAL A 16 43.09 27.27 -27.87
C VAL A 16 42.36 26.21 -28.67
N LEU A 17 42.93 25.00 -28.73
CA LEU A 17 42.12 23.82 -28.95
C LEU A 17 41.01 23.92 -27.91
N SER A 18 39.81 24.28 -28.35
CA SER A 18 38.60 23.90 -27.65
C SER A 18 38.70 22.39 -27.49
N LYS A 19 39.25 21.96 -26.36
CA LYS A 19 39.22 20.57 -25.94
C LYS A 19 37.75 20.35 -25.64
N LYS A 20 36.98 20.01 -26.68
CA LYS A 20 35.60 19.59 -26.58
C LYS A 20 35.62 18.53 -25.51
N ARG A 21 35.15 18.86 -24.29
CA ARG A 21 35.08 17.90 -23.19
C ARG A 21 34.17 16.80 -23.72
N MET A 22 34.78 15.71 -24.18
CA MET A 22 34.03 14.55 -24.64
C MET A 22 33.35 13.97 -23.42
N ASP A 23 32.06 13.76 -23.56
CA ASP A 23 31.29 13.08 -22.55
C ASP A 23 31.68 11.60 -22.53
N PHE A 24 31.74 10.98 -21.35
CA PHE A 24 32.04 9.56 -21.16
C PHE A 24 31.16 8.68 -22.07
N VAL A 25 29.85 8.95 -22.08
CA VAL A 25 28.87 8.20 -22.88
C VAL A 25 29.13 8.36 -24.39
N ASN A 26 29.69 9.50 -24.82
CA ASN A 26 30.04 9.75 -26.22
C ASN A 26 31.45 9.24 -26.57
N SER A 27 32.21 8.75 -25.59
CA SER A 27 33.59 8.27 -25.76
C SER A 27 33.71 6.75 -25.87
N LEU A 28 32.65 6.03 -25.51
CA LEU A 28 32.55 4.58 -25.59
C LEU A 28 31.56 4.15 -26.66
N ASP A 29 31.63 2.88 -27.04
CA ASP A 29 30.57 2.26 -27.82
C ASP A 29 29.23 2.29 -27.04
N THR A 30 28.12 2.34 -27.79
CA THR A 30 26.78 2.42 -27.21
C THR A 30 26.47 1.22 -26.32
N ASP A 31 26.76 0.00 -26.78
CA ASP A 31 26.44 -1.22 -26.05
C ASP A 31 27.28 -1.32 -24.77
N MET A 32 28.54 -0.88 -24.83
CA MET A 32 29.40 -0.78 -23.65
C MET A 32 28.84 0.22 -22.62
N SER A 33 28.38 1.39 -23.08
CA SER A 33 27.80 2.40 -22.19
C SER A 33 26.50 1.91 -21.53
N VAL A 34 25.64 1.22 -22.28
CA VAL A 34 24.43 0.58 -21.73
C VAL A 34 24.80 -0.48 -20.70
N ALA A 35 25.76 -1.35 -21.00
CA ALA A 35 26.18 -2.41 -20.09
C ALA A 35 26.72 -1.84 -18.77
N ILE A 36 27.58 -0.82 -18.84
CA ILE A 36 28.16 -0.15 -17.66
C ILE A 36 27.08 0.51 -16.81
N LEU A 37 26.18 1.30 -17.43
CA LEU A 37 25.14 2.01 -16.69
C LEU A 37 24.03 1.08 -16.17
N SER A 38 23.84 -0.07 -16.80
CA SER A 38 22.90 -1.11 -16.34
C SER A 38 23.40 -1.87 -15.11
N CYS A 39 24.68 -1.74 -14.76
CA CYS A 39 25.24 -2.22 -13.49
C CYS A 39 24.91 -1.30 -12.30
N LEU A 40 24.27 -0.14 -12.53
CA LEU A 40 23.80 0.72 -11.44
C LEU A 40 22.54 0.11 -10.82
N ASP A 41 22.73 -0.53 -9.66
CA ASP A 41 21.67 -1.19 -8.91
C ASP A 41 20.97 -0.26 -7.91
N ASP A 42 21.65 0.79 -7.44
CA ASP A 42 21.05 1.85 -6.62
C ASP A 42 20.29 2.84 -7.53
N PRO A 43 18.99 3.03 -7.34
CA PRO A 43 18.20 4.00 -8.09
C PRO A 43 18.73 5.43 -7.97
N SER A 44 19.32 5.75 -6.83
CA SER A 44 19.93 7.06 -6.59
C SER A 44 21.16 7.25 -7.46
N ASP A 45 21.93 6.20 -7.75
CA ASP A 45 23.06 6.28 -8.68
C ASP A 45 22.62 6.61 -10.09
N LEU A 46 21.49 6.06 -10.54
CA LEU A 46 20.99 6.35 -11.88
C LEU A 46 20.47 7.80 -12.00
N VAL A 47 19.84 8.33 -10.94
CA VAL A 47 19.46 9.75 -10.87
C VAL A 47 20.70 10.65 -10.85
N ARG A 48 21.72 10.30 -10.07
CA ARG A 48 23.01 11.01 -10.05
C ARG A 48 23.70 10.98 -11.41
N ALA A 49 23.70 9.83 -12.09
CA ALA A 49 24.22 9.65 -13.44
C ALA A 49 23.53 10.60 -14.43
N SER A 50 22.20 10.69 -14.38
CA SER A 50 21.41 11.66 -15.17
C SER A 50 21.72 13.13 -14.85
N ALA A 51 22.32 13.44 -13.70
CA ALA A 51 22.70 14.80 -13.33
C ALA A 51 24.12 15.20 -13.80
N VAL A 52 24.94 14.25 -14.26
CA VAL A 52 26.33 14.50 -14.68
C VAL A 52 26.40 15.45 -15.88
N SER A 53 25.56 15.20 -16.90
CA SER A 53 25.50 16.01 -18.11
C SER A 53 24.19 15.79 -18.88
N ARG A 54 23.94 16.63 -19.90
CA ARG A 54 22.81 16.41 -20.82
C ARG A 54 22.93 15.09 -21.58
N SER A 55 24.13 14.71 -22.04
CA SER A 55 24.32 13.47 -22.79
C SER A 55 24.10 12.24 -21.93
N TRP A 56 24.49 12.25 -20.65
CA TRP A 56 24.15 11.15 -19.72
C TRP A 56 22.65 11.04 -19.52
N ARG A 57 21.99 12.17 -19.26
CA ARG A 57 20.54 12.19 -19.05
C ARG A 57 19.79 11.63 -20.26
N GLU A 58 20.12 12.15 -21.45
CA GLU A 58 19.52 11.70 -22.72
C GLU A 58 19.77 10.21 -22.96
N PHE A 59 20.96 9.70 -22.60
CA PHE A 59 21.28 8.28 -22.72
C PHE A 59 20.46 7.42 -21.76
N VAL A 60 20.41 7.79 -20.47
CA VAL A 60 19.60 7.08 -19.46
C VAL A 60 18.13 6.99 -19.87
N ILE A 61 17.58 8.09 -20.41
CA ILE A 61 16.21 8.18 -20.92
C ILE A 61 16.03 7.30 -22.18
N LYS A 62 16.91 7.46 -23.17
CA LYS A 62 16.82 6.77 -24.46
C LYS A 62 16.86 5.25 -24.32
N TYR A 63 17.63 4.74 -23.37
CA TYR A 63 17.76 3.30 -23.11
C TYR A 63 16.89 2.81 -21.94
N SER A 64 15.95 3.64 -21.47
CA SER A 64 14.95 3.30 -20.44
C SER A 64 15.54 2.67 -19.18
N LEU A 65 16.74 3.11 -18.77
CA LEU A 65 17.48 2.44 -17.70
C LEU A 65 16.73 2.48 -16.36
N SER A 66 15.98 3.56 -16.08
CA SER A 66 15.18 3.67 -14.87
C SER A 66 14.06 2.65 -14.86
N LYS A 67 13.32 2.53 -15.98
CA LYS A 67 12.27 1.53 -16.15
C LYS A 67 12.82 0.11 -15.98
N ASN A 68 13.97 -0.18 -16.60
CA ASN A 68 14.61 -1.50 -16.51
C ASN A 68 15.04 -1.83 -15.08
N LEU A 69 15.59 -0.86 -14.34
CA LEU A 69 15.91 -1.02 -12.92
C LEU A 69 14.65 -1.30 -12.11
N CYS A 70 13.57 -0.53 -12.30
CA CYS A 70 12.30 -0.74 -11.61
C CYS A 70 11.74 -2.15 -11.84
N LEU A 71 11.74 -2.63 -13.09
CA LEU A 71 11.23 -3.96 -13.44
C LEU A 71 12.05 -5.09 -12.83
N ARG A 72 13.36 -4.87 -12.62
CA ARG A 72 14.24 -5.82 -11.96
C ARG A 72 14.03 -5.87 -10.46
N LEU A 73 13.82 -4.71 -9.82
CA LEU A 73 13.53 -4.61 -8.38
C LEU A 73 12.11 -5.10 -8.05
N PHE A 74 11.14 -4.81 -8.92
CA PHE A 74 9.72 -5.12 -8.72
C PHE A 74 9.12 -5.72 -9.98
N HIS A 75 9.22 -7.06 -10.10
CA HIS A 75 8.73 -7.78 -11.27
C HIS A 75 7.23 -7.54 -11.55
N GLN A 76 6.45 -7.19 -10.53
CA GLN A 76 5.01 -6.91 -10.65
C GLN A 76 4.74 -5.74 -11.61
N LEU A 77 5.69 -4.82 -11.79
CA LEU A 77 5.59 -3.70 -12.73
C LEU A 77 5.55 -4.11 -14.20
N THR A 78 5.86 -5.36 -14.54
CA THR A 78 5.67 -5.89 -15.91
C THR A 78 4.20 -5.86 -16.37
N SER A 79 3.28 -5.80 -15.41
CA SER A 79 1.85 -5.62 -15.65
C SER A 79 1.45 -4.18 -15.98
N VAL A 80 2.35 -3.20 -15.82
CA VAL A 80 2.12 -1.80 -16.16
C VAL A 80 2.57 -1.57 -17.61
N ASP A 81 1.68 -1.01 -18.45
CA ASP A 81 1.97 -0.78 -19.87
C ASP A 81 2.17 0.68 -20.24
N HIS A 82 1.51 1.62 -19.57
CA HIS A 82 1.64 3.05 -19.86
C HIS A 82 1.56 3.93 -18.62
N ILE A 83 2.18 5.11 -18.73
CA ILE A 83 2.18 6.16 -17.71
C ILE A 83 1.27 7.31 -18.16
N ILE A 84 0.40 7.76 -17.25
CA ILE A 84 -0.51 8.90 -17.45
C ILE A 84 -0.11 10.02 -16.49
N GLU A 85 -0.01 11.26 -16.96
CA GLU A 85 0.14 12.43 -16.07
C GLU A 85 -1.21 13.12 -15.84
N ALA A 86 -1.41 13.69 -14.66
CA ALA A 86 -2.67 14.34 -14.31
C ALA A 86 -3.04 15.54 -15.20
N ASN A 87 -2.06 16.16 -15.87
CA ASN A 87 -2.22 17.39 -16.66
C ASN A 87 -2.29 17.15 -18.18
N GLU A 88 -2.39 15.89 -18.65
CA GLU A 88 -2.57 15.61 -20.08
C GLU A 88 -4.01 15.89 -20.52
N GLU A 89 -4.33 17.16 -20.77
CA GLU A 89 -5.48 17.51 -21.61
C GLU A 89 -5.15 17.15 -23.07
N SER A 90 -6.02 16.35 -23.68
CA SER A 90 -5.84 15.81 -25.02
C SER A 90 -5.85 16.92 -26.07
N SER A 91 -4.70 17.33 -26.58
CA SER A 91 -4.48 17.81 -27.95
C SER A 91 -3.05 18.30 -28.13
N GLU A 92 -2.15 17.48 -28.69
CA GLU A 92 -1.00 18.03 -29.43
C GLU A 92 -0.70 17.16 -30.65
N ALA A 93 -0.91 17.70 -31.85
CA ALA A 93 -0.43 17.12 -33.11
C ALA A 93 1.06 17.45 -33.26
N GLY A 94 1.91 16.68 -32.59
CA GLY A 94 3.38 16.77 -32.69
C GLY A 94 3.96 15.79 -33.71
N SER A 95 5.19 16.05 -34.16
CA SER A 95 5.99 15.06 -34.92
C SER A 95 6.19 13.78 -34.08
N SER A 96 6.12 12.61 -34.72
CA SER A 96 6.22 11.30 -34.06
C SER A 96 7.48 11.15 -33.20
N SER A 97 8.63 11.67 -33.66
CA SER A 97 9.90 11.60 -32.93
C SER A 97 9.94 12.49 -31.68
N LEU A 98 9.28 13.66 -31.73
CA LEU A 98 9.16 14.55 -30.57
C LEU A 98 8.24 13.94 -29.50
N MET A 99 7.16 13.28 -29.95
CA MET A 99 6.24 12.55 -29.07
C MET A 99 6.91 11.35 -28.40
N GLU A 100 7.73 10.59 -29.14
CA GLU A 100 8.51 9.48 -28.58
C GLU A 100 9.50 9.96 -27.51
N THR A 101 10.22 11.06 -27.77
CA THR A 101 11.18 11.62 -26.80
C THR A 101 10.47 12.05 -25.51
N ARG A 102 9.35 12.77 -25.62
CA ARG A 102 8.55 13.19 -24.46
C ARG A 102 7.99 12.01 -23.68
N LEU A 103 7.57 10.94 -24.37
CA LEU A 103 7.11 9.72 -23.72
C LEU A 103 8.23 9.07 -22.91
N LEU A 104 9.45 8.95 -23.46
CA LEU A 104 10.59 8.39 -22.75
C LEU A 104 10.99 9.26 -21.54
N GLU A 105 10.96 10.59 -21.67
CA GLU A 105 11.19 11.51 -20.56
C GLU A 105 10.14 11.34 -19.45
N LYS A 106 8.86 11.21 -19.82
CA LYS A 106 7.75 10.93 -18.89
C LYS A 106 7.95 9.60 -18.18
N GLU A 107 8.23 8.53 -18.91
CA GLU A 107 8.50 7.21 -18.33
C GLU A 107 9.71 7.28 -17.38
N HIS A 108 10.81 7.88 -17.80
CA HIS A 108 12.01 8.02 -16.97
C HIS A 108 11.69 8.71 -15.63
N ARG A 109 10.97 9.84 -15.66
CA ARG A 109 10.58 10.56 -14.43
C ARG A 109 9.66 9.74 -13.54
N ALA A 110 8.64 9.10 -14.12
CA ALA A 110 7.68 8.30 -13.36
C ALA A 110 8.34 7.07 -12.72
N TYR A 111 9.16 6.33 -13.46
CA TYR A 111 9.86 5.16 -12.94
C TYR A 111 10.93 5.54 -11.91
N ALA A 112 11.66 6.64 -12.11
CA ALA A 112 12.58 7.16 -11.10
C ALA A 112 11.86 7.53 -9.80
N LEU A 113 10.71 8.20 -9.89
CA LEU A 113 9.88 8.51 -8.72
C LEU A 113 9.32 7.26 -8.05
N LEU A 114 8.88 6.27 -8.85
CA LEU A 114 8.30 5.03 -8.35
C LEU A 114 9.28 4.28 -7.47
N VAL A 115 10.48 4.05 -7.98
CA VAL A 115 11.49 3.32 -7.21
C VAL A 115 12.00 4.13 -6.03
N ARG A 116 12.12 5.45 -6.17
CA ARG A 116 12.40 6.32 -5.02
C ARG A 116 11.35 6.13 -3.92
N GLY A 117 10.07 6.16 -4.25
CA GLY A 117 8.99 5.90 -3.30
C GLY A 117 9.08 4.51 -2.68
N CYS A 118 9.37 3.47 -3.48
CA CYS A 118 9.55 2.12 -2.96
C CYS A 118 10.68 2.00 -1.91
N GLU A 119 11.71 2.83 -1.98
CA GLU A 119 12.86 2.77 -1.07
C GLU A 119 12.83 3.80 0.06
N SER A 120 12.29 4.99 -0.18
CA SER A 120 12.39 6.14 0.73
C SER A 120 11.10 6.46 1.49
N SER A 121 9.92 6.04 1.00
CA SER A 121 8.65 6.31 1.68
C SER A 121 8.57 5.61 3.04
N PRO A 122 8.17 6.25 4.14
CA PRO A 122 8.13 5.65 5.47
C PRO A 122 7.32 4.36 5.52
N ILE A 123 7.83 3.39 6.28
CA ILE A 123 7.13 2.14 6.56
C ILE A 123 6.06 2.42 7.62
N ARG A 124 4.79 2.19 7.28
CA ARG A 124 3.62 2.42 8.15
C ARG A 124 2.58 1.31 7.97
N SER A 125 1.56 1.34 8.81
CA SER A 125 0.39 0.46 8.62
C SER A 125 -0.32 0.79 7.30
N CYS A 126 -0.44 -0.21 6.44
CA CYS A 126 -1.00 -0.10 5.08
C CYS A 126 -2.49 -0.44 5.00
N ILE A 127 -3.11 -1.04 6.02
CA ILE A 127 -4.55 -1.33 5.97
C ILE A 127 -5.34 -0.01 6.03
N ALA A 128 -6.26 0.17 5.08
CA ALA A 128 -7.22 1.26 5.08
C ALA A 128 -8.58 0.82 5.61
N ASP A 129 -9.00 -0.40 5.25
CA ASP A 129 -10.34 -0.87 5.58
C ASP A 129 -10.41 -2.41 5.58
N ALA A 130 -11.37 -2.94 6.34
CA ALA A 130 -11.75 -4.34 6.29
C ALA A 130 -12.98 -4.49 5.39
N ILE A 131 -12.90 -5.41 4.42
CA ILE A 131 -13.94 -5.55 3.39
C ILE A 131 -14.92 -6.65 3.76
N ILE A 132 -14.43 -7.87 3.95
CA ILE A 132 -15.28 -9.03 4.24
C ILE A 132 -14.46 -10.18 4.84
N ALA A 133 -15.11 -10.98 5.67
CA ALA A 133 -14.64 -12.30 6.08
C ALA A 133 -15.41 -13.40 5.34
N SER A 134 -14.79 -14.55 5.06
CA SER A 134 -15.50 -15.69 4.45
C SER A 134 -16.73 -16.13 5.25
N SER A 135 -16.66 -16.01 6.58
CA SER A 135 -17.77 -16.23 7.48
C SER A 135 -17.67 -15.36 8.73
N THR A 136 -18.75 -15.26 9.49
CA THR A 136 -18.75 -14.63 10.82
C THR A 136 -19.79 -15.34 11.67
N ASP A 137 -19.45 -15.70 12.90
CA ASP A 137 -20.36 -16.42 13.80
C ASP A 137 -21.43 -15.50 14.37
N ASN A 138 -21.06 -14.56 15.25
CA ASN A 138 -22.00 -13.63 15.87
C ASN A 138 -21.89 -12.20 15.28
N PHE A 139 -22.41 -12.00 14.07
CA PHE A 139 -22.43 -10.67 13.44
C PHE A 139 -23.47 -9.75 14.10
N PRO A 140 -23.16 -8.46 14.37
CA PRO A 140 -21.92 -7.75 14.05
C PRO A 140 -20.84 -7.82 15.14
N ALA A 141 -21.16 -8.34 16.32
CA ALA A 141 -20.30 -8.29 17.51
C ALA A 141 -18.90 -8.88 17.26
N GLU A 142 -18.80 -9.96 16.49
CA GLU A 142 -17.54 -10.66 16.15
C GLU A 142 -17.08 -10.38 14.71
N SER A 143 -17.35 -9.18 14.20
CA SER A 143 -17.04 -8.78 12.83
C SER A 143 -15.53 -8.62 12.57
N ILE A 144 -15.13 -8.80 11.30
CA ILE A 144 -13.78 -8.47 10.79
C ILE A 144 -13.34 -7.06 11.16
N LEU A 145 -14.27 -6.11 11.31
CA LEU A 145 -13.95 -4.74 11.71
C LEU A 145 -13.21 -4.66 13.05
N ASN A 146 -13.39 -5.63 13.95
CA ASN A 146 -12.67 -5.68 15.23
C ASN A 146 -11.17 -5.89 15.02
N THR A 147 -10.77 -6.55 13.94
CA THR A 147 -9.35 -6.83 13.63
C THR A 147 -8.53 -5.57 13.33
N LEU A 148 -9.19 -4.42 13.09
CA LEU A 148 -8.53 -3.14 12.88
C LEU A 148 -8.11 -2.49 14.21
N GLU A 149 -8.69 -2.92 15.34
CA GLU A 149 -8.33 -2.43 16.67
C GLU A 149 -7.10 -3.15 17.19
N GLU A 150 -6.10 -2.41 17.71
CA GLU A 150 -4.88 -3.03 18.25
C GLU A 150 -5.13 -3.77 19.58
N ARG A 151 -6.24 -3.47 20.26
CA ARG A 151 -6.60 -4.07 21.55
C ARG A 151 -7.61 -5.18 21.33
N ASP A 152 -7.40 -6.32 21.98
CA ASP A 152 -8.35 -7.43 22.02
C ASP A 152 -9.52 -7.19 23.00
N ARG A 153 -9.58 -5.99 23.62
CA ARG A 153 -10.63 -5.54 24.53
C ARG A 153 -10.90 -4.04 24.41
N ILE A 154 -12.18 -3.69 24.46
CA ILE A 154 -12.69 -2.31 24.55
C ILE A 154 -13.52 -2.23 25.83
N GLY A 155 -12.94 -1.62 26.87
CA GLY A 155 -13.51 -1.70 28.21
C GLY A 155 -13.61 -3.16 28.68
N PRO A 156 -14.80 -3.63 29.12
CA PRO A 156 -15.00 -5.04 29.46
C PRO A 156 -15.25 -5.94 28.24
N THR A 157 -15.55 -5.36 27.08
CA THR A 157 -16.05 -6.08 25.91
C THR A 157 -14.88 -6.65 25.09
N PRO A 158 -14.88 -7.95 24.77
CA PRO A 158 -13.93 -8.53 23.82
C PRO A 158 -13.98 -7.84 22.46
N SER A 159 -12.84 -7.70 21.80
CA SER A 159 -12.75 -7.23 20.42
C SER A 159 -11.96 -8.24 19.58
N TYR A 160 -12.68 -8.99 18.75
CA TYR A 160 -12.11 -9.99 17.85
C TYR A 160 -13.07 -10.30 16.71
N TRP A 161 -12.56 -10.82 15.60
CA TRP A 161 -13.35 -11.52 14.61
C TRP A 161 -13.44 -13.01 14.95
N SER A 162 -14.59 -13.64 14.69
CA SER A 162 -14.81 -15.08 14.83
C SER A 162 -15.40 -15.67 13.54
N SER A 163 -14.81 -16.75 13.04
CA SER A 163 -15.38 -17.55 11.96
C SER A 163 -16.63 -18.31 12.41
N SER A 164 -17.51 -18.71 11.51
CA SER A 164 -18.51 -19.76 11.83
C SER A 164 -17.84 -21.10 12.16
N GLY A 165 -18.52 -21.90 12.99
CA GLY A 165 -18.06 -23.23 13.40
C GLY A 165 -17.96 -24.22 12.25
N GLN A 166 -16.97 -25.12 12.31
CA GLN A 166 -16.79 -26.20 11.34
C GLN A 166 -16.44 -27.53 12.02
N HIS A 167 -16.95 -28.64 11.48
CA HIS A 167 -16.58 -29.98 11.97
C HIS A 167 -15.21 -30.48 11.47
N LYS A 168 -14.68 -29.87 10.42
CA LYS A 168 -13.41 -30.29 9.79
C LYS A 168 -12.36 -29.20 9.96
N THR A 169 -11.17 -29.61 10.38
CA THR A 169 -10.02 -28.70 10.51
C THR A 169 -9.51 -28.16 9.17
N SER A 170 -9.80 -28.86 8.07
CA SER A 170 -9.33 -28.53 6.72
C SER A 170 -10.10 -27.42 6.02
N VAL A 171 -11.21 -26.94 6.59
CA VAL A 171 -12.01 -25.86 5.98
C VAL A 171 -11.33 -24.52 6.29
N PRO A 172 -10.80 -23.81 5.29
CA PRO A 172 -10.10 -22.54 5.50
C PRO A 172 -11.07 -21.41 5.84
N GLU A 173 -10.53 -20.32 6.36
CA GLU A 173 -11.22 -19.02 6.45
C GLU A 173 -10.36 -17.94 5.81
N THR A 174 -10.98 -16.83 5.46
CA THR A 174 -10.32 -15.71 4.82
C THR A 174 -10.78 -14.38 5.39
N LEU A 175 -9.85 -13.42 5.39
CA LEU A 175 -10.12 -12.02 5.71
C LEU A 175 -9.58 -11.14 4.58
N LEU A 176 -10.46 -10.35 3.98
CA LEU A 176 -10.15 -9.46 2.86
C LEU A 176 -10.06 -8.01 3.34
N TYR A 177 -8.97 -7.34 2.98
CA TYR A 177 -8.71 -5.94 3.33
C TYR A 177 -8.39 -5.09 2.11
N LYS A 178 -8.66 -3.80 2.26
CA LYS A 178 -8.20 -2.76 1.33
C LYS A 178 -7.01 -2.01 1.93
N LEU A 179 -6.01 -1.75 1.10
CA LEU A 179 -4.82 -1.00 1.46
C LEU A 179 -5.00 0.52 1.25
N LYS A 180 -4.15 1.33 1.88
CA LYS A 180 -4.18 2.79 1.85
C LYS A 180 -3.86 3.40 0.49
N GLY A 181 -3.29 2.63 -0.43
CA GLY A 181 -3.03 3.06 -1.79
C GLY A 181 -3.17 1.89 -2.76
N ASP A 182 -3.46 2.21 -4.01
CA ASP A 182 -3.54 1.22 -5.08
C ASP A 182 -2.16 0.60 -5.38
N LEU A 183 -1.08 1.30 -5.00
CA LEU A 183 0.28 0.83 -5.12
C LEU A 183 0.95 0.85 -3.74
N CYS A 184 1.27 -0.33 -3.20
CA CYS A 184 1.91 -0.47 -1.89
C CYS A 184 3.07 -1.47 -1.95
N VAL A 185 4.23 -1.12 -1.39
CA VAL A 185 5.31 -2.09 -1.13
C VAL A 185 5.10 -2.70 0.24
N ILE A 186 4.70 -3.97 0.28
CA ILE A 186 4.44 -4.70 1.52
C ILE A 186 5.70 -5.43 1.98
N THR A 187 6.00 -5.32 3.27
CA THR A 187 7.23 -5.87 3.86
C THR A 187 6.95 -6.91 4.95
N GLU A 188 5.88 -6.74 5.71
CA GLU A 188 5.58 -7.57 6.87
C GLU A 188 4.08 -7.60 7.14
N PHE A 189 3.58 -8.77 7.54
CA PHE A 189 2.24 -8.96 8.06
C PHE A 189 2.34 -9.34 9.53
N SER A 190 1.38 -8.92 10.33
CA SER A 190 1.24 -9.38 11.69
C SER A 190 -0.21 -9.73 12.02
N ILE A 191 -0.40 -10.83 12.74
CA ILE A 191 -1.72 -11.31 13.16
C ILE A 191 -1.65 -11.70 14.63
N GLN A 192 -2.67 -11.33 15.39
CA GLN A 192 -2.86 -11.76 16.77
C GLN A 192 -4.09 -12.68 16.85
N PRO A 193 -3.89 -13.99 17.09
CA PRO A 193 -4.98 -14.89 17.45
C PRO A 193 -5.66 -14.45 18.74
N PHE A 194 -6.97 -14.65 18.83
CA PHE A 194 -7.71 -14.29 20.03
C PHE A 194 -7.73 -15.42 21.06
N GLN A 195 -7.54 -15.05 22.32
CA GLN A 195 -7.76 -15.92 23.47
C GLN A 195 -9.15 -15.66 24.07
N ALA A 196 -10.01 -16.67 24.07
CA ALA A 196 -11.33 -16.57 24.67
C ALA A 196 -11.24 -16.69 26.20
N TYR A 197 -10.73 -15.65 26.85
CA TYR A 197 -10.52 -15.58 28.30
C TYR A 197 -11.80 -15.74 29.12
N PHE A 198 -12.97 -15.58 28.51
CA PHE A 198 -14.28 -15.80 29.13
C PHE A 198 -14.73 -17.28 29.08
N GLN A 199 -13.99 -18.15 28.37
CA GLN A 199 -14.24 -19.58 28.33
C GLN A 199 -13.29 -20.34 29.27
N ARG A 200 -13.73 -21.52 29.73
CA ARG A 200 -12.95 -22.37 30.62
C ARG A 200 -11.62 -22.76 29.96
N GLY A 201 -10.52 -22.60 30.69
CA GLY A 201 -9.17 -22.88 30.18
C GLY A 201 -8.61 -21.82 29.23
N SER A 202 -9.38 -20.77 28.92
CA SER A 202 -8.98 -19.65 28.07
C SER A 202 -8.35 -20.10 26.74
N PRO A 203 -9.08 -20.89 25.93
CA PRO A 203 -8.58 -21.45 24.69
C PRO A 203 -8.21 -20.36 23.67
N ILE A 204 -7.27 -20.68 22.79
CA ILE A 204 -6.80 -19.80 21.71
C ILE A 204 -7.28 -20.39 20.39
N TYR A 205 -7.98 -19.59 19.59
CA TYR A 205 -8.59 -20.03 18.34
C TYR A 205 -7.75 -19.61 17.13
N SER A 206 -6.51 -20.09 17.04
CA SER A 206 -5.65 -19.85 15.86
C SER A 206 -5.79 -20.94 14.79
N SER A 207 -5.19 -20.67 13.63
CA SER A 207 -4.91 -21.68 12.61
C SER A 207 -3.52 -22.30 12.78
N HIS A 208 -3.25 -23.39 12.07
CA HIS A 208 -1.91 -23.98 11.96
C HIS A 208 -1.01 -23.14 11.05
N TYR A 209 -1.58 -22.64 9.95
CA TYR A 209 -0.86 -21.84 8.98
C TYR A 209 -1.67 -20.63 8.54
N VAL A 210 -0.97 -19.62 8.04
CA VAL A 210 -1.54 -18.48 7.33
C VAL A 210 -0.84 -18.26 5.99
N ARG A 211 -1.59 -17.77 5.00
CA ARG A 211 -1.07 -17.40 3.69
C ARG A 211 -1.59 -16.02 3.29
N PHE A 212 -0.76 -15.23 2.62
CA PHE A 212 -1.10 -13.89 2.20
C PHE A 212 -1.19 -13.82 0.68
N ARG A 213 -2.22 -13.14 0.18
CA ARG A 213 -2.36 -12.82 -1.25
C ARG A 213 -2.51 -11.32 -1.42
N LEU A 214 -1.88 -10.80 -2.47
CA LEU A 214 -1.94 -9.38 -2.84
C LEU A 214 -2.43 -9.27 -4.28
N GLY A 215 -3.23 -8.26 -4.57
CA GLY A 215 -3.82 -8.13 -5.90
C GLY A 215 -4.78 -6.96 -6.04
N HIS A 216 -5.70 -7.11 -6.99
CA HIS A 216 -6.61 -6.07 -7.41
C HIS A 216 -8.04 -6.58 -7.55
N HIS A 217 -9.00 -5.66 -7.45
CA HIS A 217 -10.38 -5.95 -7.79
C HIS A 217 -10.53 -6.12 -9.31
N ASN A 218 -11.36 -7.07 -9.73
CA ASN A 218 -11.70 -7.32 -11.12
C ASN A 218 -13.02 -6.62 -11.47
N SER A 219 -12.92 -5.43 -12.08
CA SER A 219 -14.08 -4.64 -12.51
C SER A 219 -14.92 -5.33 -13.58
N ASN A 220 -14.33 -6.19 -14.41
CA ASN A 220 -15.00 -6.83 -15.55
C ASN A 220 -16.03 -7.91 -15.13
N LEU A 221 -16.06 -8.27 -13.84
CA LEU A 221 -17.07 -9.18 -13.28
C LEU A 221 -18.37 -8.45 -12.87
N GLN A 222 -18.39 -7.11 -12.82
CA GLN A 222 -19.61 -6.36 -12.52
C GLN A 222 -20.64 -6.39 -13.67
N ASP A 223 -20.19 -6.54 -14.92
CA ASP A 223 -21.07 -6.55 -16.09
C ASP A 223 -21.78 -7.89 -16.33
N LYS A 224 -21.45 -8.93 -15.54
CA LYS A 224 -22.14 -10.23 -15.56
C LYS A 224 -23.17 -10.37 -14.44
N LYS A 225 -23.98 -9.32 -14.21
CA LYS A 225 -25.19 -9.36 -13.33
C LYS A 225 -26.34 -10.21 -13.91
N GLY A 226 -26.02 -11.36 -14.52
CA GLY A 226 -26.99 -12.24 -15.18
C GLY A 226 -27.30 -13.54 -14.44
N GLU A 227 -26.43 -14.02 -13.53
CA GLU A 227 -26.65 -15.30 -12.87
C GLU A 227 -26.46 -15.16 -11.36
N SER A 228 -27.59 -15.16 -10.65
CA SER A 228 -27.70 -15.30 -9.21
C SER A 228 -27.23 -16.70 -8.79
N GLY A 229 -25.91 -16.88 -8.75
CA GLY A 229 -25.22 -17.98 -8.09
C GLY A 229 -24.34 -17.41 -7.00
N LYS A 230 -24.24 -18.09 -5.84
CA LYS A 230 -23.39 -17.73 -4.70
C LYS A 230 -21.90 -17.84 -5.06
N ILE A 231 -21.41 -16.97 -5.93
CA ILE A 231 -19.99 -16.87 -6.23
C ILE A 231 -19.32 -16.24 -4.98
N PRO A 232 -18.29 -16.87 -4.39
CA PRO A 232 -17.57 -16.27 -3.26
C PRO A 232 -17.10 -14.86 -3.61
N VAL A 233 -17.25 -13.90 -2.71
CA VAL A 233 -16.87 -12.48 -2.96
C VAL A 233 -15.41 -12.34 -3.37
N GLU A 234 -14.54 -13.24 -2.88
CA GLU A 234 -13.13 -13.34 -3.26
C GLU A 234 -12.90 -13.61 -4.75
N SER A 235 -13.85 -14.21 -5.45
CA SER A 235 -13.77 -14.49 -6.89
C SER A 235 -13.76 -13.20 -7.73
N ASN A 236 -14.14 -12.07 -7.12
CA ASN A 236 -14.10 -10.76 -7.74
C ASN A 236 -12.70 -10.13 -7.72
N TYR A 237 -11.68 -10.85 -7.24
CA TYR A 237 -10.32 -10.37 -7.11
C TYR A 237 -9.34 -11.24 -7.90
N VAL A 238 -8.30 -10.59 -8.42
CA VAL A 238 -7.20 -11.25 -9.11
C VAL A 238 -5.95 -11.09 -8.26
N TRP A 239 -5.38 -12.22 -7.86
CA TRP A 239 -4.20 -12.29 -7.01
C TRP A 239 -2.94 -12.37 -7.86
N THR A 240 -2.08 -11.35 -7.79
CA THR A 240 -0.82 -11.28 -8.54
C THR A 240 0.37 -11.76 -7.72
N TYR A 241 0.19 -11.91 -6.41
CA TYR A 241 1.15 -12.51 -5.50
C TYR A 241 0.45 -13.44 -4.51
N THR A 242 1.11 -14.53 -4.16
CA THR A 242 0.71 -15.47 -3.11
C THR A 242 1.96 -15.92 -2.36
N SER A 243 1.98 -15.75 -1.04
CA SER A 243 3.11 -16.12 -0.20
C SER A 243 3.20 -17.64 0.00
N GLN A 244 4.33 -18.10 0.56
CA GLN A 244 4.35 -19.40 1.23
C GLN A 244 3.37 -19.44 2.41
N GLU A 245 3.07 -20.64 2.91
CA GLU A 245 2.39 -20.82 4.18
C GLU A 245 3.36 -20.53 5.33
N PHE A 246 2.92 -19.69 6.27
CA PHE A 246 3.66 -19.43 7.49
C PHE A 246 3.00 -20.15 8.66
N PRO A 247 3.77 -20.82 9.53
CA PRO A 247 3.22 -21.45 10.73
C PRO A 247 2.72 -20.38 11.70
N MET A 248 1.54 -20.59 12.28
CA MET A 248 0.96 -19.72 13.30
C MET A 248 0.98 -20.44 14.66
N ALA A 249 1.50 -19.75 15.68
CA ALA A 249 1.55 -20.26 17.04
C ALA A 249 0.20 -20.12 17.75
N GLN A 250 -0.07 -21.02 18.70
CA GLN A 250 -1.26 -20.96 19.57
C GLN A 250 -1.03 -19.99 20.74
N GLU A 251 -0.83 -18.71 20.43
CA GLU A 251 -0.47 -17.68 21.40
C GLU A 251 -1.23 -16.37 21.13
N ASN A 252 -1.81 -15.77 22.17
CA ASN A 252 -2.46 -14.45 22.09
C ASN A 252 -1.41 -13.33 22.18
N ARG A 253 -0.64 -13.19 21.12
CA ARG A 253 0.27 -12.08 20.89
C ARG A 253 0.32 -11.75 19.41
N LEU A 254 0.74 -10.53 19.09
CA LEU A 254 0.98 -10.14 17.71
C LEU A 254 2.16 -10.94 17.14
N GLN A 255 1.88 -11.85 16.22
CA GLN A 255 2.87 -12.70 15.55
C GLN A 255 3.24 -12.07 14.21
N ASN A 256 4.53 -12.07 13.88
CA ASN A 256 5.06 -11.42 12.68
C ASN A 256 5.42 -12.43 11.60
N PHE A 257 4.98 -12.16 10.38
CA PHE A 257 5.19 -12.95 9.18
C PHE A 257 5.92 -12.10 8.14
N LYS A 258 7.24 -12.28 8.07
CA LYS A 258 8.09 -11.51 7.16
C LYS A 258 8.16 -12.19 5.80
N LEU A 259 7.99 -11.38 4.76
CA LEU A 259 8.21 -11.84 3.39
C LEU A 259 9.71 -12.04 3.13
N PRO A 260 10.09 -13.00 2.27
CA PRO A 260 11.49 -13.15 1.87
C PRO A 260 12.06 -11.88 1.21
N GLU A 261 11.22 -11.20 0.43
CA GLU A 261 11.52 -9.94 -0.24
C GLU A 261 10.29 -9.02 -0.18
N PRO A 262 10.45 -7.68 -0.17
CA PRO A 262 9.34 -6.75 -0.29
C PRO A 262 8.52 -6.98 -1.57
N VAL A 263 7.20 -6.95 -1.46
CA VAL A 263 6.30 -7.21 -2.60
C VAL A 263 5.51 -5.97 -2.97
N LEU A 264 5.56 -5.58 -4.24
CA LEU A 264 4.74 -4.50 -4.77
C LEU A 264 3.31 -5.00 -5.06
N CYS A 265 2.35 -4.60 -4.23
CA CYS A 265 0.93 -4.80 -4.48
C CYS A 265 0.40 -3.75 -5.45
N ILE A 266 -0.08 -4.20 -6.61
CA ILE A 266 -0.80 -3.39 -7.60
C ILE A 266 -2.30 -3.69 -7.48
N GLY A 267 -3.09 -2.63 -7.25
CA GLY A 267 -4.54 -2.65 -7.05
C GLY A 267 -4.99 -2.46 -5.60
N GLY A 268 -4.11 -2.60 -4.61
CA GLY A 268 -4.38 -2.22 -3.24
C GLY A 268 -5.31 -3.16 -2.45
N TYR A 269 -5.34 -4.46 -2.77
CA TYR A 269 -6.13 -5.45 -2.02
C TYR A 269 -5.27 -6.58 -1.47
N MET A 270 -5.66 -7.08 -0.30
CA MET A 270 -4.98 -8.16 0.41
C MET A 270 -5.97 -9.17 0.96
N LEU A 271 -5.70 -10.46 0.75
CA LEU A 271 -6.41 -11.58 1.40
C LEU A 271 -5.47 -12.30 2.36
N ILE A 272 -5.97 -12.61 3.54
CA ILE A 272 -5.34 -13.54 4.49
C ILE A 272 -6.13 -14.84 4.44
N GLU A 273 -5.46 -15.96 4.20
CA GLU A 273 -6.05 -17.31 4.29
C GLU A 273 -5.56 -17.98 5.57
N PHE A 274 -6.48 -18.44 6.40
CA PHE A 274 -6.24 -19.22 7.61
C PHE A 274 -6.46 -20.70 7.32
N ILE A 275 -5.43 -21.52 7.53
CA ILE A 275 -5.39 -22.91 7.08
C ILE A 275 -5.15 -23.84 8.27
N GLY A 276 -6.02 -24.84 8.44
CA GLY A 276 -5.92 -25.83 9.51
C GLY A 276 -6.40 -25.26 10.85
N ARG A 277 -7.67 -25.47 11.18
CA ARG A 277 -8.22 -25.06 12.48
C ARG A 277 -7.66 -25.93 13.60
N VAL A 278 -7.39 -25.33 14.76
CA VAL A 278 -6.71 -26.03 15.87
C VAL A 278 -7.62 -26.31 17.05
N GLN A 279 -8.46 -25.34 17.42
CA GLN A 279 -9.22 -25.37 18.67
C GLN A 279 -10.70 -25.57 18.42
N THR A 280 -11.34 -26.43 19.23
CA THR A 280 -12.79 -26.59 19.28
C THR A 280 -13.41 -25.76 20.40
N GLN A 281 -14.65 -25.33 20.19
CA GLN A 281 -15.48 -24.75 21.24
C GLN A 281 -16.19 -25.86 22.03
N GLU A 282 -16.23 -25.74 23.35
CA GLU A 282 -16.82 -26.76 24.24
C GLU A 282 -18.34 -26.91 24.06
N MET A 283 -19.04 -25.81 23.73
CA MET A 283 -20.51 -25.81 23.66
C MET A 283 -21.07 -26.67 22.52
N ASP A 284 -20.38 -26.73 21.38
CA ASP A 284 -20.86 -27.40 20.17
C ASP A 284 -19.86 -28.41 19.56
N GLY A 285 -18.63 -28.46 20.09
CA GLY A 285 -17.58 -29.33 19.60
C GLY A 285 -17.03 -28.96 18.21
N GLN A 286 -17.34 -27.76 17.70
CA GLN A 286 -16.89 -27.32 16.38
C GLN A 286 -15.59 -26.53 16.46
N TYR A 287 -14.85 -26.50 15.35
CA TYR A 287 -13.61 -25.76 15.21
C TYR A 287 -13.86 -24.32 14.77
N TYR A 288 -13.19 -23.39 15.43
CA TYR A 288 -13.30 -21.95 15.19
C TYR A 288 -11.91 -21.34 14.96
N ILE A 289 -11.89 -20.19 14.26
CA ILE A 289 -10.74 -19.30 14.17
C ILE A 289 -11.20 -17.93 14.68
N CYS A 290 -10.43 -17.35 15.61
CA CYS A 290 -10.68 -16.01 16.13
C CYS A 290 -9.42 -15.16 16.05
N VAL A 291 -9.56 -13.92 15.58
CA VAL A 291 -8.45 -12.98 15.36
C VAL A 291 -8.75 -11.66 16.04
N SER A 292 -7.85 -11.21 16.92
CA SER A 292 -7.97 -9.93 17.61
C SER A 292 -7.51 -8.77 16.74
N HIS A 293 -6.36 -8.92 16.10
CA HIS A 293 -5.73 -7.81 15.38
C HIS A 293 -4.99 -8.28 14.14
N VAL A 294 -5.07 -7.49 13.08
CA VAL A 294 -4.29 -7.64 11.85
C VAL A 294 -3.58 -6.32 11.55
N LYS A 295 -2.27 -6.43 11.28
CA LYS A 295 -1.42 -5.30 10.91
C LYS A 295 -0.62 -5.65 9.67
N VAL A 296 -0.45 -4.68 8.78
CA VAL A 296 0.35 -4.85 7.56
C VAL A 296 1.27 -3.66 7.44
N MET A 297 2.56 -3.90 7.41
CA MET A 297 3.57 -2.85 7.35
C MET A 297 4.16 -2.76 5.95
N GLY A 298 4.24 -1.55 5.44
CA GLY A 298 4.73 -1.28 4.10
C GLY A 298 4.78 0.20 3.77
N ARG A 299 4.99 0.48 2.50
CA ARG A 299 5.14 1.83 1.95
C ARG A 299 4.00 2.06 0.96
N SER A 300 3.10 2.99 1.28
CA SER A 300 2.01 3.36 0.38
C SER A 300 2.51 4.43 -0.60
N LEU A 301 2.31 4.20 -1.89
CA LEU A 301 2.62 5.16 -2.95
C LEU A 301 1.37 5.90 -3.46
N GLY A 302 0.23 5.76 -2.76
CA GLY A 302 -1.07 6.29 -3.18
C GLY A 302 -1.14 7.82 -3.32
N LYS A 303 -0.16 8.55 -2.78
CA LYS A 303 -0.02 10.00 -2.93
C LYS A 303 0.60 10.41 -4.27
N SER A 304 1.56 9.60 -4.75
CA SER A 304 2.29 9.87 -5.98
C SER A 304 1.65 9.16 -7.17
N PHE A 305 0.99 8.02 -6.94
CA PHE A 305 0.47 7.18 -8.01
C PHE A 305 -0.94 6.67 -7.74
N ARG A 306 -1.69 6.48 -8.83
CA ARG A 306 -2.98 5.79 -8.86
C ARG A 306 -2.96 4.74 -9.95
N VAL A 307 -3.54 3.57 -9.68
CA VAL A 307 -3.64 2.49 -10.67
C VAL A 307 -4.95 2.66 -11.42
N MET A 308 -4.87 2.69 -12.75
CA MET A 308 -6.03 2.67 -13.63
C MET A 308 -6.47 1.24 -13.88
N ASN A 309 -7.76 1.04 -14.17
CA ASN A 309 -8.28 -0.30 -14.47
C ASN A 309 -7.47 -0.96 -15.61
N PRO A 310 -7.28 -2.29 -15.53
CA PRO A 310 -6.55 -2.99 -16.56
C PRO A 310 -7.28 -2.88 -17.90
N ASN A 311 -6.52 -2.69 -18.98
CA ASN A 311 -7.07 -2.70 -20.33
C ASN A 311 -7.44 -4.12 -20.79
N ASP A 312 -7.91 -4.27 -22.03
CA ASP A 312 -8.31 -5.57 -22.60
C ASP A 312 -7.18 -6.62 -22.59
N SER A 313 -5.92 -6.20 -22.51
CA SER A 313 -4.76 -7.09 -22.40
C SER A 313 -4.40 -7.48 -20.95
N GLY A 314 -5.17 -7.00 -19.97
CA GLY A 314 -4.93 -7.22 -18.54
C GLY A 314 -3.83 -6.34 -17.95
N LYS A 315 -3.36 -5.32 -18.67
CA LYS A 315 -2.28 -4.43 -18.22
C LYS A 315 -2.81 -3.11 -17.66
N PHE A 316 -2.12 -2.60 -16.64
CA PHE A 316 -2.50 -1.41 -15.90
C PHE A 316 -1.86 -0.14 -16.46
N GLY A 317 -2.65 0.92 -16.55
CA GLY A 317 -2.12 2.29 -16.63
C GLY A 317 -1.72 2.79 -15.24
N LEU A 318 -0.56 3.43 -15.12
CA LEU A 318 -0.15 4.09 -13.89
C LEU A 318 -0.27 5.60 -14.03
N LYS A 319 -1.18 6.21 -13.26
CA LYS A 319 -1.37 7.66 -13.26
C LYS A 319 -0.49 8.30 -12.19
N VAL A 320 0.38 9.22 -12.60
CA VAL A 320 1.17 10.06 -11.69
C VAL A 320 0.31 11.22 -11.21
N MET A 321 0.12 11.29 -9.90
CA MET A 321 -0.67 12.31 -9.22
C MET A 321 0.19 13.51 -8.83
N SER A 322 1.43 13.27 -8.40
CA SER A 322 2.41 14.30 -8.06
C SER A 322 3.82 13.78 -8.25
N TYR A 323 4.74 14.67 -8.62
CA TYR A 323 6.19 14.41 -8.65
C TYR A 323 6.92 14.91 -7.40
N SER A 324 6.17 15.35 -6.37
CA SER A 324 6.72 15.70 -5.07
C SER A 324 7.48 14.53 -4.45
N ASP A 325 8.46 14.87 -3.62
CA ASP A 325 9.21 13.86 -2.87
C ASP A 325 8.27 13.08 -1.95
N PRO A 326 8.23 11.74 -2.05
CA PRO A 326 7.40 10.93 -1.16
C PRO A 326 7.70 11.14 0.34
N GLN A 327 8.93 11.55 0.70
CA GLN A 327 9.27 11.88 2.09
C GLN A 327 8.64 13.20 2.56
N GLU A 328 8.76 14.26 1.76
CA GLU A 328 8.19 15.58 2.09
C GLU A 328 6.66 15.53 2.17
N MET A 329 6.02 14.76 1.29
CA MET A 329 4.57 14.55 1.32
C MET A 329 4.09 13.87 2.60
N ASP A 330 4.95 13.12 3.29
CA ASP A 330 4.62 12.47 4.56
C ASP A 330 4.85 13.37 5.78
N GLU A 331 5.79 14.30 5.73
CA GLU A 331 5.98 15.30 6.80
C GLU A 331 4.76 16.24 6.89
N MET A 332 4.26 16.74 5.76
CA MET A 332 3.06 17.57 5.71
C MET A 332 1.81 16.86 6.25
N GLU A 333 1.70 15.54 6.06
CA GLU A 333 0.57 14.76 6.57
C GLU A 333 0.62 14.49 8.07
N VAL A 334 1.82 14.40 8.67
CA VAL A 334 1.95 14.30 10.13
C VAL A 334 1.48 15.60 10.78
N GLU A 335 1.75 16.75 10.15
CA GLU A 335 1.25 18.04 10.57
C GLU A 335 -0.27 18.17 10.38
N GLU A 336 -0.82 17.78 9.22
CA GLU A 336 -2.28 17.77 8.98
C GLU A 336 -3.03 16.73 9.83
N GLY A 337 -2.39 15.60 10.15
CA GLY A 337 -2.92 14.54 11.01
C GLY A 337 -3.10 14.95 12.48
N GLN A 338 -2.52 16.08 12.89
CA GLN A 338 -2.74 16.71 14.20
C GLN A 338 -3.94 17.70 14.20
N SER A 339 -4.59 17.92 13.05
CA SER A 339 -5.78 18.77 12.95
C SER A 339 -7.03 18.07 13.52
N PRO A 340 -7.79 18.71 14.44
CA PRO A 340 -8.95 18.10 15.10
C PRO A 340 -10.18 17.89 14.20
N PHE A 341 -10.12 18.24 12.92
CA PHE A 341 -11.26 18.20 12.01
C PHE A 341 -11.08 17.17 10.88
N ARG A 342 -11.34 15.89 11.19
CA ARG A 342 -11.71 14.86 10.19
C ARG A 342 -13.16 14.41 10.45
N PRO A 343 -14.18 15.04 9.82
CA PRO A 343 -15.57 14.85 10.29
C PRO A 343 -16.37 13.69 9.68
N MET A 344 -16.01 13.15 8.51
CA MET A 344 -16.95 12.25 7.77
C MET A 344 -16.60 10.75 7.79
N ARG A 345 -15.32 10.35 7.72
CA ARG A 345 -14.94 8.92 7.72
C ARG A 345 -15.09 8.26 9.10
N ASN A 346 -15.06 9.07 10.15
CA ASN A 346 -15.18 8.64 11.53
C ASN A 346 -16.62 8.30 11.92
N LEU A 347 -17.66 8.87 11.29
CA LEU A 347 -19.02 8.70 11.81
C LEU A 347 -19.58 7.29 11.53
N GLU A 348 -19.38 6.75 10.33
CA GLU A 348 -19.80 5.39 10.00
C GLU A 348 -18.97 4.36 10.79
N GLN A 349 -17.66 4.57 10.90
CA GLN A 349 -16.79 3.73 11.72
C GLN A 349 -17.16 3.78 13.20
N LEU A 350 -17.50 4.97 13.72
CA LEU A 350 -17.99 5.17 15.08
C LEU A 350 -19.35 4.53 15.29
N LEU A 351 -20.29 4.68 14.35
CA LEU A 351 -21.59 4.01 14.43
C LEU A 351 -21.42 2.49 14.41
N ASN A 352 -20.60 1.95 13.52
CA ASN A 352 -20.28 0.53 13.47
C ASN A 352 -19.56 0.08 14.74
N PHE A 353 -18.72 0.92 15.34
CA PHE A 353 -18.07 0.65 16.61
C PHE A 353 -19.09 0.61 17.76
N LEU A 354 -19.98 1.60 17.87
CA LEU A 354 -21.01 1.66 18.91
C LEU A 354 -22.03 0.53 18.78
N HIS A 355 -22.35 0.09 17.56
CA HIS A 355 -23.20 -1.10 17.35
C HIS A 355 -22.51 -2.40 17.79
N ARG A 356 -21.18 -2.50 17.66
CA ARG A 356 -20.38 -3.66 18.09
C ARG A 356 -20.05 -3.65 19.57
N HIS A 357 -19.94 -2.46 20.15
CA HIS A 357 -19.59 -2.20 21.54
C HIS A 357 -20.58 -1.20 22.15
N PRO A 358 -21.80 -1.65 22.50
CA PRO A 358 -22.77 -0.80 23.18
C PRO A 358 -22.15 -0.26 24.47
N LEU A 359 -22.24 1.06 24.66
CA LEU A 359 -21.93 1.66 25.95
C LEU A 359 -23.14 1.45 26.84
N ASP A 360 -22.99 0.66 27.91
CA ASP A 360 -23.96 0.66 29.01
C ASP A 360 -23.87 2.03 29.70
N VAL A 361 -24.61 3.00 29.20
CA VAL A 361 -24.84 4.27 29.89
C VAL A 361 -26.00 4.03 30.84
N GLU A 362 -25.69 3.72 32.10
CA GLU A 362 -26.67 3.84 33.18
C GLU A 362 -27.07 5.31 33.28
N TYR A 363 -28.25 5.64 32.74
CA TYR A 363 -28.92 6.91 33.02
C TYR A 363 -29.38 6.88 34.48
N VAL A 364 -28.52 7.37 35.37
CA VAL A 364 -28.93 7.76 36.73
C VAL A 364 -29.77 9.02 36.57
N TRP A 365 -31.09 8.86 36.57
CA TRP A 365 -31.98 9.99 36.78
C TRP A 365 -31.65 10.58 38.16
N PRO A 366 -31.36 11.89 38.28
CA PRO A 366 -31.39 12.52 39.58
C PRO A 366 -32.80 12.29 40.13
N GLU A 367 -32.91 11.54 41.23
CA GLU A 367 -34.15 11.51 41.98
C GLU A 367 -34.47 12.96 42.32
N SER A 368 -35.56 13.46 41.74
CA SER A 368 -36.08 14.77 42.09
C SER A 368 -36.42 14.71 43.57
N GLU A 369 -35.63 15.39 44.39
CA GLU A 369 -35.98 15.71 45.77
C GLU A 369 -37.33 16.42 45.72
N ASN A 370 -38.40 15.70 46.06
CA ASN A 370 -39.67 16.30 46.41
C ASN A 370 -39.45 16.98 47.76
N GLU A 371 -39.05 18.25 47.73
CA GLU A 371 -39.26 19.16 48.85
C GLU A 371 -40.75 19.48 48.92
N ASP A 372 -41.51 18.62 49.62
CA ASP A 372 -42.78 18.99 50.21
C ASP A 372 -42.46 19.85 51.45
N ASP A 373 -42.43 21.18 51.28
CA ASP A 373 -42.49 22.12 52.40
C ASP A 373 -43.12 23.43 51.92
N GLU A 374 -44.43 23.57 52.09
CA GLU A 374 -45.08 24.89 52.23
C GLU A 374 -46.29 24.77 53.18
N SER A 375 -45.95 24.87 54.46
CA SER A 375 -46.59 25.63 55.55
C SER A 375 -48.10 25.90 55.48
N ASP A 376 -48.80 25.38 56.48
CA ASP A 376 -49.96 26.00 57.12
C ASP A 376 -49.65 27.47 57.48
N ASP A 377 -50.52 28.40 57.08
CA ASP A 377 -50.78 29.66 57.80
C ASP A 377 -52.26 30.03 57.67
N GLU A 378 -52.84 30.35 58.82
CA GLU A 378 -54.27 30.54 59.14
C GLU A 378 -54.93 31.78 58.48
N VAL A 379 -56.21 31.68 58.11
CA VAL A 379 -57.32 32.55 58.62
C VAL A 379 -58.66 31.81 58.56
#